data_AF-A0A534RM73-F1
#
_entry.id   AF-A0A534RM73-F1
#
_cell.length_a   1.000
_cell.length_b   1.000
_cell.length_c   1.000
_cell.angle_alpha   90.00
_cell.angle_beta   90.00
_cell.angle_gamma   90.00
#
_symmetry.space_group_name_H-M   'P 1'
#
loop_
_entity.id
_entity.type
_entity.pdbx_description
1 polymer ?
#
loop_
_entity_poly.entity_id
_entity_poly.type
_entity_poly.pdbx_seq_one_letter_code
_entity_poly.pdbx_strand_id
1 'polypeptide(L)'
;MNPVSRNLGLWLLLLLMGLLLWSIVTKQQPREPEVTFSHFLQAVDEGRVATVTIQGQNIRGMYKADRDGKGFKTFAPEDPDLVRMLRDKGVEIEARPEEAEPWYLVALVQWAPMLLLIGVWVFFMRQMQVGGGKAMSFGKSRAKLLSENTHKVTFNDVAGIDEAKEELEEIIAFLKDPKKFTKLGGRIPKGVLLVGAPGTGKTLLARAIAGEAGVPFFSISGSDFVEMFVGVGASRVRDLFVQGKKNAPCIIFIDEIDAVGRHRGAGLGGGHDEREQTL
;
A
#
# COMPACT_ATOMS: atom_id res chain seq x y z
N MET A 1 4.65 22.65 -0.49
CA MET A 1 3.44 22.45 0.34
C MET A 1 3.82 21.64 1.56
N ASN A 2 3.59 22.17 2.76
CA ASN A 2 3.96 21.50 4.01
C ASN A 2 3.28 20.13 4.10
N PRO A 3 3.94 19.08 4.62
CA PRO A 3 3.35 17.76 4.80
C PRO A 3 2.05 17.82 5.63
N VAL A 4 1.95 18.79 6.52
CA VAL A 4 0.77 19.11 7.33
C VAL A 4 -0.41 19.57 6.47
N SER A 5 -0.21 20.44 5.46
CA SER A 5 -1.30 20.91 4.60
C SER A 5 -1.82 19.81 3.66
N ARG A 6 -0.96 18.85 3.29
CA ARG A 6 -1.34 17.66 2.51
C ARG A 6 -2.19 16.69 3.32
N ASN A 7 -1.86 16.49 4.60
CA ASN A 7 -2.65 15.64 5.49
C ASN A 7 -3.97 16.32 5.91
N LEU A 8 -3.99 17.64 6.11
CA LEU A 8 -5.21 18.41 6.42
C LEU A 8 -6.27 18.29 5.33
N GLY A 9 -5.88 18.33 4.05
CA GLY A 9 -6.82 18.14 2.94
C GLY A 9 -7.49 16.76 2.95
N LEU A 10 -6.76 15.71 3.35
CA LEU A 10 -7.30 14.35 3.45
C LEU A 10 -8.30 14.22 4.59
N TRP A 11 -7.99 14.77 5.77
CA TRP A 11 -8.90 14.76 6.91
C TRP A 11 -10.19 15.56 6.63
N LEU A 12 -10.08 16.68 5.92
CA LEU A 12 -11.23 17.51 5.55
C LEU A 12 -12.12 16.80 4.51
N LEU A 13 -11.52 16.08 3.55
CA LEU A 13 -12.25 15.29 2.55
C LEU A 13 -12.99 14.11 3.20
N LEU A 14 -12.35 13.39 4.12
CA LEU A 14 -12.98 12.29 4.86
C LEU A 14 -14.13 12.79 5.73
N LEU A 15 -13.97 13.94 6.39
CA LEU A 15 -15.01 14.57 7.20
C LEU A 15 -16.20 15.00 6.35
N LEU A 16 -15.95 15.61 5.19
CA LEU A 16 -17.01 16.01 4.25
C LEU A 16 -17.79 14.81 3.70
N MET A 17 -17.08 13.72 3.38
CA MET A 17 -17.69 12.46 2.94
C MET A 17 -18.52 11.81 4.05
N GLY A 18 -18.03 11.84 5.29
CA GLY A 18 -18.77 11.38 6.46
C GLY A 18 -20.07 12.17 6.69
N LEU A 19 -20.03 13.50 6.54
CA LEU A 19 -21.23 14.36 6.65
C LEU A 19 -22.24 14.09 5.53
N LEU A 20 -21.78 13.85 4.30
CA LEU A 20 -22.64 13.48 3.18
C LEU A 20 -23.33 12.13 3.41
N LEU A 21 -22.57 11.12 3.85
CA LEU A 21 -23.13 9.81 4.17
C LEU A 21 -24.10 9.89 5.35
N TRP A 22 -23.78 10.67 6.38
CA TRP A 22 -24.68 10.93 7.51
C TRP A 22 -25.99 11.55 7.05
N SER A 23 -25.94 12.55 6.16
CA SER A 23 -27.15 13.17 5.59
C SER A 23 -28.02 12.17 4.83
N ILE A 24 -27.42 11.25 4.08
CA ILE A 24 -28.14 10.19 3.36
C ILE A 24 -28.79 9.19 4.33
N VAL A 25 -28.06 8.78 5.38
CA VAL A 25 -28.56 7.83 6.39
C VAL A 25 -29.67 8.44 7.24
N THR A 26 -29.60 9.73 7.56
CA THR A 26 -30.59 10.41 8.41
C THR A 26 -31.88 10.77 7.64
N LYS A 27 -31.84 10.76 6.29
CA LYS A 27 -33.04 10.93 5.44
C LYS A 27 -33.85 9.63 5.27
N GLN A 28 -33.91 8.77 6.29
CA GLN A 28 -34.95 7.74 6.34
C GLN A 28 -36.28 8.45 6.63
N GLN A 29 -37.07 8.68 5.57
CA GLN A 29 -38.45 9.12 5.74
C GLN A 29 -39.17 8.14 6.70
N PRO A 30 -40.01 8.64 7.63
CA PRO A 30 -40.83 7.77 8.45
C PRO A 30 -41.57 6.81 7.52
N ARG A 31 -41.32 5.50 7.65
CA ARG A 31 -42.06 4.50 6.88
C ARG A 31 -43.51 4.58 7.33
N GLU A 32 -44.36 5.21 6.52
CA GLU A 32 -45.81 5.11 6.69
C GLU A 32 -46.17 3.61 6.79
N PRO A 33 -46.97 3.18 7.78
CA PRO A 33 -47.35 1.79 7.90
C PRO A 33 -48.03 1.31 6.61
N GLU A 34 -47.48 0.25 6.03
CA GLU A 34 -48.08 -0.43 4.87
C GLU A 34 -49.27 -1.27 5.35
N VAL A 35 -50.46 -0.95 4.84
CA VAL A 35 -51.71 -1.63 5.18
C VAL A 35 -52.15 -2.47 3.99
N THR A 36 -52.57 -3.72 4.22
CA THR A 36 -53.09 -4.56 3.14
C THR A 36 -54.37 -3.97 2.56
N PHE A 37 -54.61 -4.21 1.27
CA PHE A 37 -55.80 -3.70 0.59
C PHE A 37 -57.10 -4.11 1.30
N SER A 38 -57.19 -5.36 1.79
CA SER A 38 -58.35 -5.83 2.54
C SER A 38 -58.56 -5.07 3.86
N HIS A 39 -57.50 -4.77 4.60
CA HIS A 39 -57.60 -3.97 5.83
C HIS A 39 -57.94 -2.50 5.55
N PHE A 40 -57.50 -1.98 4.40
CA PHE A 40 -57.92 -0.66 3.94
C PHE A 40 -59.41 -0.64 3.60
N LEU A 41 -59.91 -1.60 2.81
CA LEU A 41 -61.35 -1.71 2.50
C LEU A 41 -62.19 -1.80 3.78
N GLN A 42 -61.76 -2.64 4.73
CA GLN A 42 -62.41 -2.74 6.03
C GLN A 42 -62.43 -1.40 6.77
N ALA A 43 -61.33 -0.64 6.75
CA ALA A 43 -61.28 0.68 7.40
C ALA A 43 -62.14 1.73 6.69
N VAL A 44 -62.30 1.63 5.36
CA VAL A 44 -63.23 2.46 4.58
C VAL A 44 -64.68 2.13 4.93
N ASP A 45 -65.01 0.85 5.04
CA ASP A 45 -66.36 0.38 5.41
C ASP A 45 -66.77 0.82 6.80
N GLU A 46 -65.84 0.74 7.76
CA GLU A 46 -65.97 1.22 9.13
C GLU A 46 -65.95 2.76 9.24
N GLY A 47 -65.77 3.47 8.11
CA GLY A 47 -65.81 4.93 8.04
C GLY A 47 -64.61 5.62 8.69
N ARG A 48 -63.52 4.89 8.96
CA ARG A 48 -62.32 5.37 9.67
C ARG A 48 -61.37 6.18 8.79
N VAL A 49 -61.56 6.23 7.48
CA VAL A 49 -60.70 6.95 6.53
C VAL A 49 -61.24 8.35 6.26
N ALA A 50 -60.37 9.38 6.31
CA ALA A 50 -60.71 10.79 6.12
C ALA A 50 -60.48 11.24 4.68
N THR A 51 -59.23 11.11 4.22
CA THR A 51 -58.76 11.55 2.92
C THR A 51 -57.95 10.44 2.27
N VAL A 52 -58.07 10.35 0.95
CA VAL A 52 -57.35 9.37 0.14
C VAL A 52 -56.77 10.08 -1.08
N THR A 53 -55.46 9.97 -1.25
CA THR A 53 -54.73 10.38 -2.45
C THR A 53 -54.43 9.15 -3.30
N ILE A 54 -54.96 9.12 -4.53
CA ILE A 54 -54.74 8.02 -5.48
C ILE A 54 -53.66 8.45 -6.48
N GLN A 55 -52.58 7.67 -6.56
CA GLN A 55 -51.44 7.85 -7.48
C GLN A 55 -51.20 6.52 -8.22
N GLY A 56 -51.84 6.34 -9.38
CA GLY A 56 -51.83 5.05 -10.09
C GLY A 56 -52.43 3.94 -9.21
N GLN A 57 -51.65 2.91 -8.91
CA GLN A 57 -52.04 1.80 -8.03
C GLN A 57 -51.65 2.03 -6.55
N ASN A 58 -50.89 3.09 -6.26
CA ASN A 58 -50.53 3.46 -4.90
C ASN A 58 -51.59 4.39 -4.31
N ILE A 59 -52.13 4.00 -3.16
CA ILE A 59 -53.11 4.78 -2.41
C ILE A 59 -52.47 5.19 -1.08
N ARG A 60 -52.50 6.50 -0.81
CA ARG A 60 -52.11 7.04 0.50
C ARG A 60 -53.32 7.69 1.13
N GLY A 61 -53.46 7.60 2.45
CA GLY A 61 -54.58 8.23 3.12
C GLY A 61 -54.34 8.48 4.60
N MET A 62 -55.27 9.22 5.20
CA MET A 62 -55.23 9.54 6.62
C MET A 62 -56.49 8.99 7.32
N TYR A 63 -56.33 8.47 8.54
CA TYR A 63 -57.45 8.05 9.36
C TYR A 63 -58.11 9.23 10.08
N LYS A 64 -59.43 9.20 10.26
CA LYS A 64 -60.23 10.20 10.99
C LYS A 64 -59.95 10.24 12.50
N ALA A 65 -59.42 9.14 13.06
CA ALA A 65 -59.47 8.88 14.50
C ALA A 65 -58.20 9.23 15.30
N ASP A 66 -57.14 9.75 14.69
CA ASP A 66 -55.89 10.00 15.42
C ASP A 66 -55.47 11.48 15.29
N ARG A 67 -55.42 12.20 16.43
CA ARG A 67 -54.83 13.55 16.52
C ARG A 67 -53.35 13.59 16.11
N ASP A 68 -52.74 12.42 15.91
CA ASP A 68 -51.37 12.20 15.42
C ASP A 68 -51.25 12.00 13.90
N GLY A 69 -52.34 12.07 13.13
CA GLY A 69 -52.25 12.12 11.65
C GLY A 69 -51.48 10.94 11.04
N LYS A 70 -51.61 9.73 11.59
CA LYS A 70 -50.94 8.53 11.06
C LYS A 70 -51.47 8.24 9.66
N GLY A 71 -50.65 8.56 8.66
CA GLY A 71 -50.87 8.17 7.28
C GLY A 71 -50.72 6.65 7.11
N PHE A 72 -51.43 6.10 6.14
CA PHE A 72 -51.22 4.73 5.69
C PHE A 72 -50.91 4.73 4.20
N LYS A 73 -50.16 3.72 3.77
CA LYS A 73 -49.93 3.42 2.37
C LYS A 73 -50.50 2.04 2.05
N THR A 74 -51.26 1.93 0.97
CA THR A 74 -51.77 0.66 0.46
C THR A 74 -51.61 0.59 -1.05
N PHE A 75 -51.59 -0.63 -1.57
CA PHE A 75 -51.50 -0.89 -3.00
C PHE A 75 -52.80 -1.55 -3.44
N ALA A 76 -53.54 -0.88 -4.32
CA ALA A 76 -54.84 -1.35 -4.77
C ALA A 76 -54.73 -2.00 -6.15
N PRO A 77 -55.33 -3.19 -6.36
CA PRO A 77 -55.60 -3.68 -7.70
C PRO A 77 -56.55 -2.72 -8.41
N GLU A 78 -56.54 -2.75 -9.74
CA GLU A 78 -57.42 -1.90 -10.56
C GLU A 78 -58.88 -2.35 -10.39
N ASP A 79 -59.56 -1.73 -9.42
CA ASP A 79 -60.94 -2.02 -9.05
C ASP A 79 -61.86 -0.83 -9.42
N PRO A 80 -62.74 -0.97 -10.43
CA PRO A 80 -63.66 0.07 -10.85
C PRO A 80 -64.64 0.53 -9.77
N ASP A 81 -64.94 -0.30 -8.76
CA ASP A 81 -65.92 0.01 -7.73
C ASP A 81 -65.31 0.73 -6.52
N LEU A 82 -63.99 0.81 -6.42
CA LEU A 82 -63.29 1.46 -5.31
C LEU A 82 -63.61 2.96 -5.19
N VAL A 83 -63.63 3.67 -6.31
CA VAL A 83 -63.95 5.12 -6.34
C VAL A 83 -65.41 5.37 -5.93
N ARG A 84 -66.31 4.44 -6.28
CA ARG A 84 -67.72 4.51 -5.88
C ARG A 84 -67.86 4.30 -4.38
N MET A 85 -67.23 3.25 -3.83
CA MET A 85 -67.22 2.95 -2.40
C MET A 85 -66.68 4.13 -1.56
N LEU A 86 -65.56 4.73 -1.98
CA LEU A 86 -64.99 5.89 -1.29
C LEU A 86 -65.92 7.12 -1.32
N ARG A 87 -66.60 7.35 -2.45
CA ARG A 87 -67.59 8.41 -2.61
C ARG A 87 -68.83 8.18 -1.74
N ASP A 88 -69.35 6.95 -1.72
CA ASP A 88 -70.55 6.58 -0.96
C ASP A 88 -70.33 6.72 0.56
N LYS A 89 -69.09 6.52 1.02
CA LYS A 89 -68.67 6.70 2.42
C LYS A 89 -68.22 8.14 2.75
N GLY A 90 -68.29 9.06 1.79
CA GLY A 90 -67.95 10.47 1.98
C GLY A 90 -66.47 10.73 2.27
N VAL A 91 -65.57 9.91 1.71
CA VAL A 91 -64.12 10.10 1.80
C VAL A 91 -63.69 11.15 0.79
N GLU A 92 -62.81 12.08 1.18
CA GLU A 92 -62.26 13.08 0.26
C GLU A 92 -61.20 12.43 -0.63
N ILE A 93 -61.39 12.48 -1.95
CA ILE A 93 -60.53 11.81 -2.94
C ILE A 93 -59.70 12.86 -3.68
N GLU A 94 -58.38 12.79 -3.55
CA GLU A 94 -57.43 13.60 -4.33
C GLU A 94 -56.73 12.71 -5.37
N ALA A 95 -56.95 12.98 -6.65
CA ALA A 95 -56.23 12.27 -7.72
C ALA A 95 -54.98 13.06 -8.09
N ARG A 96 -53.80 12.44 -7.98
CA ARG A 96 -52.54 13.01 -8.44
C ARG A 96 -51.94 12.12 -9.54
N PRO A 97 -51.37 12.71 -10.61
CA PRO A 97 -50.66 11.92 -11.61
C PRO A 97 -49.49 11.18 -10.93
N GLU A 98 -49.15 10.01 -11.45
CA GLU A 98 -47.94 9.31 -11.04
C GLU A 98 -46.74 10.13 -11.54
N GLU A 99 -46.16 10.93 -10.66
CA GLU A 99 -44.92 11.64 -10.92
C GLU A 99 -43.81 10.60 -11.02
N ALA A 100 -43.59 10.11 -12.24
CA ALA A 100 -42.41 9.32 -12.56
C ALA A 100 -41.20 10.23 -12.43
N GLU A 101 -40.59 10.24 -11.25
CA GLU A 101 -39.23 10.77 -11.04
C GLU A 101 -38.36 10.26 -12.19
N PRO A 102 -37.74 11.14 -12.99
CA PRO A 102 -36.94 10.71 -14.12
C PRO A 102 -35.85 9.76 -13.62
N TRP A 103 -35.88 8.51 -14.10
CA TRP A 103 -35.05 7.42 -13.57
C TRP A 103 -33.54 7.76 -13.54
N TYR A 104 -33.08 8.64 -14.44
CA TYR A 104 -31.70 9.11 -14.50
C TYR A 104 -31.31 10.04 -13.33
N LEU A 105 -32.24 10.84 -12.80
CA LEU A 105 -31.99 11.66 -11.60
C LEU A 105 -31.86 10.77 -10.37
N VAL A 106 -32.76 9.78 -10.24
CA VAL A 106 -32.69 8.77 -9.17
C VAL A 106 -31.38 7.98 -9.25
N ALA A 107 -31.00 7.52 -10.44
CA ALA A 107 -29.73 6.83 -10.66
C ALA A 107 -28.53 7.71 -10.32
N LEU A 108 -28.51 8.99 -10.74
CA LEU A 108 -27.41 9.91 -10.44
C LEU A 108 -27.23 10.12 -8.93
N VAL A 109 -28.32 10.32 -8.18
CA VAL A 109 -28.26 10.52 -6.73
C VAL A 109 -27.79 9.25 -6.00
N GLN A 110 -28.22 8.07 -6.44
CA GLN A 110 -27.79 6.79 -5.86
C GLN A 110 -26.32 6.46 -6.19
N TRP A 111 -25.85 6.83 -7.38
CA TRP A 111 -24.49 6.52 -7.84
C TRP A 111 -23.47 7.59 -7.45
N ALA A 112 -23.90 8.82 -7.11
CA ALA A 112 -23.00 9.90 -6.71
C ALA A 112 -22.05 9.51 -5.56
N PRO A 113 -22.47 8.83 -4.49
CA PRO A 113 -21.56 8.36 -3.43
C PRO A 113 -20.51 7.35 -3.96
N MET A 114 -20.92 6.43 -4.83
CA MET A 114 -20.03 5.43 -5.43
C MET A 114 -18.99 6.09 -6.35
N LEU A 115 -19.42 7.02 -7.20
CA LEU A 115 -18.54 7.74 -8.11
C LEU A 115 -17.54 8.63 -7.37
N LEU A 116 -17.95 9.25 -6.26
CA LEU A 116 -17.05 10.00 -5.38
C LEU A 116 -15.97 9.10 -4.78
N LEU A 117 -16.34 7.92 -4.26
CA LEU A 117 -15.39 6.95 -3.72
C LEU A 117 -14.40 6.48 -4.78
N ILE A 118 -14.87 6.17 -5.99
CA ILE A 118 -14.01 5.78 -7.12
C ILE A 118 -13.05 6.93 -7.49
N GLY A 119 -13.53 8.17 -7.52
CA GLY A 119 -12.70 9.35 -7.80
C GLY A 119 -11.58 9.52 -6.77
N VAL A 120 -11.90 9.38 -5.48
CA VAL A 120 -10.92 9.44 -4.38
C VAL A 120 -9.92 8.28 -4.49
N TRP A 121 -10.40 7.07 -4.74
CA TRP A 121 -9.55 5.89 -4.94
C TRP A 121 -8.55 6.07 -6.08
N VAL A 122 -9.01 6.55 -7.24
CA VAL A 122 -8.15 6.83 -8.40
C VAL A 122 -7.14 7.94 -8.10
N PHE A 123 -7.54 8.97 -7.35
CA PHE A 123 -6.64 10.04 -6.89
C PHE A 123 -5.52 9.49 -5.99
N PHE A 124 -5.84 8.61 -5.04
CA PHE A 124 -4.85 7.95 -4.17
C PHE A 124 -3.89 7.04 -4.95
N MET A 125 -4.43 6.23 -5.87
CA MET A 125 -3.61 5.36 -6.73
C MET A 125 -2.61 6.17 -7.57
N ARG A 126 -3.05 7.31 -8.13
CA ARG A 126 -2.16 8.23 -8.85
C ARG A 126 -1.11 8.86 -7.93
N GLN A 127 -1.47 9.24 -6.71
CA GLN A 127 -0.51 9.82 -5.76
C GLN A 127 0.54 8.80 -5.28
N MET A 128 0.17 7.53 -5.11
CA MET A 128 1.12 6.46 -4.75
C MET A 128 2.09 6.12 -5.89
N GLN A 129 1.64 6.16 -7.15
CA GLN A 129 2.53 5.92 -8.30
C GLN A 129 3.55 7.05 -8.53
N VAL A 130 3.21 8.31 -8.21
CA VAL A 130 4.16 9.44 -8.33
C VAL A 130 5.28 9.37 -7.28
N GLY A 131 5.13 8.57 -6.21
CA GLY A 131 6.20 8.19 -5.27
C GLY A 131 6.85 6.83 -5.56
N GLY A 132 6.50 6.19 -6.69
CA GLY A 132 6.65 4.76 -7.01
C GLY A 132 8.06 4.23 -7.27
N GLY A 133 9.10 4.86 -6.74
CA GLY A 133 10.47 4.33 -6.80
C GLY A 133 10.82 3.34 -5.68
N LYS A 134 10.06 3.32 -4.57
CA LYS A 134 10.46 2.59 -3.34
C LYS A 134 10.01 1.13 -3.27
N ALA A 135 8.96 0.73 -3.99
CA ALA A 135 8.53 -0.67 -4.03
C ALA A 135 9.36 -1.53 -5.00
N MET A 136 9.92 -0.92 -6.05
CA MET A 136 10.81 -1.59 -7.02
C MET A 136 12.29 -1.55 -6.62
N SER A 137 12.65 -0.89 -5.52
CA SER A 137 14.03 -0.83 -5.02
C SER A 137 14.42 -1.98 -4.09
N PHE A 138 13.53 -2.96 -3.86
CA PHE A 138 13.80 -4.09 -2.96
C PHE A 138 14.97 -4.98 -3.43
N GLY A 139 15.28 -5.00 -4.73
CA GLY A 139 16.38 -5.78 -5.30
C GLY A 139 17.69 -5.02 -5.56
N LYS A 140 17.74 -3.70 -5.34
CA LYS A 140 18.97 -2.90 -5.55
C LYS A 140 19.86 -2.98 -4.30
N SER A 141 21.15 -3.21 -4.50
CA SER A 141 22.11 -3.25 -3.41
C SER A 141 22.16 -1.90 -2.68
N ARG A 142 22.05 -1.93 -1.34
CA ARG A 142 22.28 -0.76 -0.45
C ARG A 142 23.77 -0.55 -0.15
N ALA A 143 24.68 -1.12 -0.95
CA ALA A 143 26.10 -0.94 -0.74
C ALA A 143 26.45 0.55 -0.70
N LYS A 144 27.00 0.96 0.44
CA LYS A 144 27.38 2.36 0.67
C LYS A 144 28.63 2.64 -0.16
N LEU A 145 28.46 3.27 -1.32
CA LEU A 145 29.57 3.80 -2.10
C LEU A 145 30.23 4.91 -1.28
N LEU A 146 31.37 4.59 -0.68
CA LEU A 146 32.27 5.59 -0.14
C LEU A 146 32.98 6.24 -1.34
N SER A 147 32.37 7.29 -1.87
CA SER A 147 32.99 8.13 -2.89
C SER A 147 34.27 8.76 -2.31
N GLU A 148 35.27 8.98 -3.17
CA GLU A 148 36.66 9.37 -2.89
C GLU A 148 36.89 10.54 -1.89
N ASN A 149 35.85 11.27 -1.49
CA ASN A 149 35.89 12.48 -0.66
C ASN A 149 35.63 12.25 0.85
N THR A 150 35.45 11.02 1.32
CA THR A 150 35.33 10.75 2.76
C THR A 150 36.70 10.35 3.31
N HIS A 151 37.16 11.01 4.39
CA HIS A 151 38.42 10.75 5.13
C HIS A 151 39.07 9.40 4.78
N LYS A 152 40.10 9.43 3.93
CA LYS A 152 40.83 8.24 3.50
C LYS A 152 41.65 7.72 4.69
N VAL A 153 41.15 6.68 5.34
CA VAL A 153 41.95 5.88 6.28
C VAL A 153 43.11 5.28 5.49
N THR A 154 44.33 5.37 6.00
CA THR A 154 45.55 4.85 5.37
C THR A 154 46.27 3.86 6.27
N PHE A 155 47.37 3.25 5.81
CA PHE A 155 48.14 2.29 6.63
C PHE A 155 48.75 2.93 7.88
N ASN A 156 48.90 4.26 7.90
CA ASN A 156 49.35 5.01 9.07
C ASN A 156 48.32 5.01 10.21
N ASP A 157 47.03 4.82 9.89
CA ASP A 157 45.94 4.79 10.89
C ASP A 157 45.74 3.41 11.51
N VAL A 158 46.48 2.40 11.05
CA VAL A 158 46.41 1.02 11.54
C VAL A 158 47.71 0.71 12.26
N ALA A 159 47.65 0.18 13.49
CA ALA A 159 48.85 -0.10 14.28
C ALA A 159 48.91 -1.56 14.76
N GLY A 160 50.12 -2.07 14.99
CA GLY A 160 50.36 -3.35 15.66
C GLY A 160 50.16 -4.61 14.81
N ILE A 161 50.14 -4.49 13.47
CA ILE A 161 49.95 -5.60 12.54
C ILE A 161 50.92 -5.51 11.34
N ASP A 162 52.20 -5.32 11.62
CA ASP A 162 53.20 -5.00 10.60
C ASP A 162 53.40 -6.14 9.58
N GLU A 163 53.35 -7.39 10.04
CA GLU A 163 53.42 -8.60 9.19
C GLU A 163 52.28 -8.63 8.15
N ALA A 164 51.04 -8.36 8.61
CA ALA A 164 49.88 -8.34 7.72
C ALA A 164 49.91 -7.15 6.75
N LYS A 165 50.48 -6.00 7.16
CA LYS A 165 50.67 -4.87 6.26
C LYS A 165 51.63 -5.21 5.13
N GLU A 166 52.75 -5.85 5.43
CA GLU A 166 53.75 -6.26 4.43
C GLU A 166 53.16 -7.19 3.37
N GLU A 167 52.37 -8.19 3.78
CA GLU A 167 51.66 -9.06 2.81
C GLU A 167 50.64 -8.31 1.95
N LEU A 168 49.98 -7.30 2.52
CA LEU A 168 48.97 -6.51 1.82
C LEU A 168 49.56 -5.42 0.91
N GLU A 169 50.83 -5.04 1.08
CA GLU A 169 51.52 -4.08 0.20
C GLU A 169 51.59 -4.58 -1.24
N GLU A 170 51.78 -5.88 -1.46
CA GLU A 170 51.77 -6.47 -2.81
C GLU A 170 50.42 -6.27 -3.51
N ILE A 171 49.32 -6.48 -2.76
CA ILE A 171 47.96 -6.29 -3.27
C ILE A 171 47.70 -4.82 -3.59
N ILE A 172 48.16 -3.89 -2.74
CA ILE A 172 48.05 -2.46 -3.00
C ILE A 172 48.84 -2.05 -4.23
N ALA A 173 50.07 -2.55 -4.39
CA ALA A 173 50.90 -2.29 -5.55
C ALA A 173 50.22 -2.77 -6.84
N PHE A 174 49.55 -3.93 -6.80
CA PHE A 174 48.76 -4.43 -7.92
C PHE A 174 47.57 -3.52 -8.24
N LEU A 175 46.82 -3.07 -7.23
CA LEU A 175 45.66 -2.18 -7.43
C LEU A 175 46.07 -0.82 -8.01
N LYS A 176 47.26 -0.31 -7.67
CA LYS A 176 47.83 0.93 -8.20
C LYS A 176 48.28 0.80 -9.66
N ASP A 177 48.96 -0.29 -10.03
CA ASP A 177 49.44 -0.53 -11.40
C ASP A 177 49.19 -1.98 -11.88
N PRO A 178 47.93 -2.32 -12.23
CA PRO A 178 47.58 -3.68 -12.63
C PRO A 178 48.23 -4.09 -13.96
N LYS A 179 48.63 -3.13 -14.79
CA LYS A 179 49.25 -3.40 -16.11
C LYS A 179 50.67 -3.94 -15.95
N LYS A 180 51.45 -3.43 -14.99
CA LYS A 180 52.81 -3.89 -14.71
C LYS A 180 52.84 -5.38 -14.34
N PHE A 181 51.96 -5.81 -13.45
CA PHE A 181 51.90 -7.20 -12.99
C PHE A 181 51.34 -8.15 -14.06
N THR A 182 50.34 -7.72 -14.83
CA THR A 182 49.78 -8.53 -15.93
C THR A 182 50.81 -8.82 -17.03
N LYS A 183 51.69 -7.85 -17.34
CA LYS A 183 52.79 -8.03 -18.32
C LYS A 183 53.82 -9.07 -17.89
N LEU A 184 54.04 -9.22 -16.59
CA LEU A 184 54.94 -10.21 -16.01
C LEU A 184 54.28 -11.59 -15.84
N GLY A 185 53.04 -11.76 -16.30
CA GLY A 185 52.26 -13.00 -16.15
C GLY A 185 51.65 -13.19 -14.76
N GLY A 186 51.74 -12.18 -13.88
CA GLY A 186 51.16 -12.21 -12.55
C GLY A 186 49.64 -12.23 -12.58
N ARG A 187 49.03 -13.07 -11.74
CA ARG A 187 47.57 -13.10 -11.53
C ARG A 187 47.26 -12.48 -10.18
N ILE A 188 46.29 -11.57 -10.15
CA ILE A 188 45.81 -11.02 -8.88
C ILE A 188 45.16 -12.13 -8.03
N PRO A 189 45.46 -12.19 -6.72
CA PRO A 189 44.63 -12.94 -5.79
C PRO A 189 43.17 -12.51 -5.93
N LYS A 190 42.27 -13.47 -6.12
CA LYS A 190 40.84 -13.18 -6.37
C LYS A 190 40.10 -12.70 -5.12
N GLY A 191 40.69 -12.88 -3.93
CA GLY A 191 40.12 -12.47 -2.65
C GLY A 191 41.09 -12.74 -1.52
N VAL A 192 40.90 -12.01 -0.42
CA VAL A 192 41.64 -12.15 0.84
C VAL A 192 40.62 -12.37 1.94
N LEU A 193 40.87 -13.34 2.81
CA LEU A 193 40.04 -13.60 3.98
C LEU A 193 40.79 -13.14 5.24
N LEU A 194 40.27 -12.11 5.89
CA LEU A 194 40.83 -11.62 7.16
C LEU A 194 40.17 -12.37 8.33
N VAL A 195 40.98 -13.12 9.09
CA VAL A 195 40.51 -13.91 10.25
C VAL A 195 41.10 -13.36 11.54
N GLY A 196 40.30 -13.29 12.59
CA GLY A 196 40.75 -12.87 13.92
C GLY A 196 39.58 -12.57 14.84
N ALA A 197 39.86 -12.41 16.14
CA ALA A 197 38.86 -12.05 17.15
C ALA A 197 38.10 -10.76 16.79
N PRO A 198 36.86 -10.56 17.28
CA PRO A 198 36.15 -9.29 17.11
C PRO A 198 36.99 -8.14 17.70
N GLY A 199 36.97 -6.97 17.05
CA GLY A 199 37.70 -5.78 17.51
C GLY A 199 39.17 -5.68 17.08
N THR A 200 39.73 -6.65 16.34
CA THR A 200 41.14 -6.60 15.86
C THR A 200 41.38 -5.69 14.66
N GLY A 201 40.44 -4.80 14.31
CA GLY A 201 40.64 -3.83 13.24
C GLY A 201 40.51 -4.36 11.80
N LYS A 202 39.92 -5.55 11.55
CA LYS A 202 39.72 -6.11 10.20
C LYS A 202 39.05 -5.14 9.23
N THR A 203 37.93 -4.53 9.64
CA THR A 203 37.19 -3.54 8.85
C THR A 203 37.99 -2.25 8.64
N LEU A 204 38.83 -1.86 9.61
CA LEU A 204 39.71 -0.70 9.52
C LEU A 204 40.84 -0.95 8.51
N LEU A 205 41.47 -2.12 8.57
CA LEU A 205 42.50 -2.57 7.64
C LEU A 205 41.97 -2.61 6.20
N ALA A 206 40.78 -3.17 5.97
CA ALA A 206 40.16 -3.20 4.65
C ALA A 206 39.94 -1.80 4.05
N ARG A 207 39.54 -0.83 4.87
CA ARG A 207 39.42 0.58 4.45
C ARG A 207 40.78 1.21 4.18
N ALA A 208 41.79 0.88 4.99
CA ALA A 208 43.15 1.36 4.82
C ALA A 208 43.78 0.90 3.50
N ILE A 209 43.54 -0.37 3.09
CA ILE A 209 43.99 -0.90 1.79
C ILE A 209 43.38 -0.08 0.64
N ALA A 210 42.08 0.20 0.70
CA ALA A 210 41.40 0.98 -0.33
C ALA A 210 41.90 2.44 -0.38
N GLY A 211 42.11 3.04 0.79
CA GLY A 211 42.65 4.38 0.93
C GLY A 211 44.07 4.50 0.38
N GLU A 212 44.93 3.52 0.68
CA GLU A 212 46.29 3.44 0.16
C GLU A 212 46.32 3.24 -1.35
N ALA A 213 45.51 2.32 -1.88
CA ALA A 213 45.41 2.05 -3.31
C ALA A 213 44.72 3.18 -4.08
N GLY A 214 43.95 4.04 -3.40
CA GLY A 214 43.19 5.11 -4.03
C GLY A 214 42.05 4.60 -4.90
N VAL A 215 41.43 3.47 -4.55
CA VAL A 215 40.37 2.82 -5.33
C VAL A 215 39.01 2.89 -4.61
N PRO A 216 37.88 2.81 -5.33
CA PRO A 216 36.55 2.76 -4.72
C PRO A 216 36.40 1.58 -3.74
N PHE A 217 35.79 1.85 -2.59
CA PHE A 217 35.52 0.86 -1.55
C PHE A 217 34.02 0.61 -1.41
N PHE A 218 33.60 -0.61 -1.72
CA PHE A 218 32.24 -1.09 -1.51
C PHE A 218 32.21 -1.96 -0.26
N SER A 219 31.27 -1.72 0.64
CA SER A 219 31.12 -2.50 1.88
C SER A 219 29.67 -2.96 2.06
N ILE A 220 29.52 -4.21 2.47
CA ILE A 220 28.24 -4.87 2.81
C ILE A 220 28.47 -5.83 3.98
N SER A 221 27.48 -6.02 4.86
CA SER A 221 27.55 -7.07 5.88
C SER A 221 27.04 -8.38 5.29
N GLY A 222 27.64 -9.50 5.66
CA GLY A 222 27.19 -10.85 5.31
C GLY A 222 25.76 -11.12 5.76
N SER A 223 25.36 -10.51 6.89
CA SER A 223 23.97 -10.57 7.38
C SER A 223 22.96 -9.91 6.44
N ASP A 224 23.36 -8.92 5.63
CA ASP A 224 22.48 -8.25 4.65
C ASP A 224 22.05 -9.18 3.49
N PHE A 225 22.70 -10.33 3.35
CA PHE A 225 22.34 -11.35 2.36
C PHE A 225 21.29 -12.33 2.88
N VAL A 226 21.02 -12.36 4.19
CA VAL A 226 20.02 -13.24 4.81
C VAL A 226 18.75 -12.42 5.06
N GLU A 227 17.79 -12.51 4.15
CA GLU A 227 16.50 -11.81 4.26
C GLU A 227 15.33 -12.80 4.27
N MET A 228 14.19 -12.38 4.85
CA MET A 228 12.95 -13.20 4.92
C MET A 228 12.35 -13.56 3.55
N PHE A 229 12.83 -12.95 2.46
CA PHE A 229 12.30 -13.13 1.12
C PHE A 229 13.32 -13.86 0.24
N VAL A 230 12.91 -15.01 -0.28
CA VAL A 230 13.71 -15.86 -1.18
C VAL A 230 14.20 -15.06 -2.39
N GLY A 231 15.48 -15.19 -2.71
CA GLY A 231 16.10 -14.60 -3.91
C GLY A 231 16.51 -13.13 -3.80
N VAL A 232 16.12 -12.41 -2.73
CA VAL A 232 16.53 -11.01 -2.53
C VAL A 232 18.02 -10.90 -2.22
N GLY A 233 18.56 -11.80 -1.39
CA GLY A 233 20.00 -11.90 -1.11
C GLY A 233 20.82 -12.11 -2.38
N ALA A 234 20.46 -13.11 -3.19
CA ALA A 234 21.11 -13.42 -4.47
C ALA A 234 21.14 -12.23 -5.43
N SER A 235 20.04 -11.49 -5.54
CA SER A 235 19.95 -10.29 -6.39
C SER A 235 20.94 -9.21 -5.94
N ARG A 236 21.10 -9.00 -4.64
CA ARG A 236 22.02 -8.00 -4.08
C ARG A 236 23.48 -8.35 -4.33
N VAL A 237 23.85 -9.63 -4.16
CA VAL A 237 25.20 -10.12 -4.49
C VAL A 237 25.50 -9.81 -5.96
N ARG A 238 24.60 -10.17 -6.88
CA ARG A 238 24.77 -9.90 -8.32
C ARG A 238 24.91 -8.41 -8.61
N ASP A 239 24.03 -7.57 -8.08
CA ASP A 239 24.07 -6.12 -8.29
C ASP A 239 25.36 -5.50 -7.74
N LEU A 240 25.82 -5.94 -6.56
CA LEU A 240 27.10 -5.50 -5.97
C LEU A 240 28.29 -5.81 -6.90
N PHE A 241 28.38 -7.03 -7.43
CA PHE A 241 29.46 -7.39 -8.36
C PHE A 241 29.34 -6.68 -9.71
N VAL A 242 28.13 -6.40 -10.20
CA VAL A 242 27.91 -5.59 -11.41
C VAL A 242 28.38 -4.15 -11.20
N GLN A 243 28.06 -3.55 -10.05
CA GLN A 243 28.53 -2.20 -9.70
C GLN A 243 30.04 -2.15 -9.50
N GLY A 244 30.64 -3.15 -8.85
CA GLY A 244 32.08 -3.26 -8.68
C GLY A 244 32.82 -3.38 -10.02
N LYS A 245 32.36 -4.25 -10.93
CA LYS A 245 32.95 -4.38 -12.28
C LYS A 245 32.94 -3.07 -13.08
N LYS A 246 31.91 -2.23 -12.90
CA LYS A 246 31.83 -0.91 -13.56
C LYS A 246 32.82 0.10 -13.01
N ASN A 247 33.27 -0.06 -11.77
CA ASN A 247 34.19 0.84 -11.08
C ASN A 247 35.58 0.22 -10.88
N ALA A 248 35.97 -0.74 -11.71
CA ALA A 248 37.26 -1.41 -11.59
C ALA A 248 38.43 -0.48 -11.95
N PRO A 249 39.56 -0.51 -11.22
CA PRO A 249 39.84 -1.35 -10.04
C PRO A 249 39.11 -0.86 -8.79
N CYS A 250 38.54 -1.77 -8.00
CA CYS A 250 37.83 -1.46 -6.75
C CYS A 250 38.02 -2.58 -5.71
N ILE A 251 37.70 -2.29 -4.45
CA ILE A 251 37.64 -3.28 -3.37
C ILE A 251 36.17 -3.51 -2.97
N ILE A 252 35.77 -4.78 -2.88
CA ILE A 252 34.49 -5.20 -2.32
C ILE A 252 34.79 -5.91 -1.00
N PHE A 253 34.35 -5.31 0.10
CA PHE A 253 34.50 -5.84 1.44
C PHE A 253 33.16 -6.41 1.94
N ILE A 254 33.18 -7.70 2.28
CA ILE A 254 32.06 -8.40 2.89
C ILE A 254 32.44 -8.65 4.36
N ASP A 255 31.83 -7.91 5.28
CA ASP A 255 32.02 -8.15 6.71
C ASP A 255 31.19 -9.37 7.14
N GLU A 256 31.56 -10.06 8.21
CA GLU A 256 30.75 -11.18 8.78
C GLU A 256 30.29 -12.23 7.74
N ILE A 257 31.21 -12.65 6.86
CA ILE A 257 30.91 -13.64 5.81
C ILE A 257 30.48 -15.00 6.38
N ASP A 258 30.83 -15.28 7.63
CA ASP A 258 30.39 -16.45 8.39
C ASP A 258 28.87 -16.54 8.55
N ALA A 259 28.15 -15.41 8.52
CA ALA A 259 26.69 -15.39 8.49
C ALA A 259 26.09 -16.14 7.28
N VAL A 260 26.83 -16.20 6.17
CA VAL A 260 26.41 -16.87 4.92
C VAL A 260 27.08 -18.23 4.75
N GLY A 261 28.27 -18.44 5.36
CA GLY A 261 29.14 -19.60 5.12
C GLY A 261 28.87 -20.88 5.92
N ARG A 262 27.73 -21.04 6.61
CA ARG A 262 27.47 -22.23 7.45
C ARG A 262 27.30 -23.49 6.59
N HIS A 263 27.99 -24.57 6.98
CA HIS A 263 27.96 -25.87 6.28
C HIS A 263 26.53 -26.39 6.07
N ARG A 264 26.28 -26.97 4.89
CA ARG A 264 25.08 -27.74 4.53
C ARG A 264 24.85 -28.84 5.57
N GLY A 265 23.95 -28.61 6.52
CA GLY A 265 23.56 -29.58 7.53
C GLY A 265 22.26 -30.25 7.12
N ALA A 266 22.23 -31.58 7.15
CA ALA A 266 21.01 -32.38 7.00
C ALA A 266 20.07 -32.15 8.20
N GLY A 267 19.41 -31.00 8.23
CA GLY A 267 18.34 -30.70 9.17
C GLY A 267 17.02 -31.18 8.58
N LEU A 268 16.39 -32.16 9.22
CA LEU A 268 14.99 -32.51 8.99
C LEU A 268 14.10 -31.29 9.30
N GLY A 269 13.77 -30.52 8.27
CA GLY A 269 12.86 -29.39 8.36
C GLY A 269 12.71 -28.77 6.99
N GLY A 270 11.62 -29.09 6.30
CA GLY A 270 11.32 -28.62 4.94
C GLY A 270 11.02 -27.13 4.87
N GLY A 271 12.04 -26.29 5.00
CA GLY A 271 12.06 -24.89 4.59
C GLY A 271 13.03 -24.74 3.43
N HIS A 272 12.57 -24.16 2.33
CA HIS A 272 13.43 -23.76 1.22
C HIS A 272 14.27 -22.57 1.69
N ASP A 273 15.34 -22.84 2.45
CA ASP A 273 16.17 -21.81 3.10
C ASP A 273 16.81 -20.92 2.03
N GLU A 274 16.49 -19.62 2.04
CA GLU A 274 17.04 -18.61 1.10
C GLU A 274 18.58 -18.60 1.06
N ARG A 275 19.21 -19.10 2.12
CA ARG A 275 20.65 -19.23 2.31
C ARG A 275 21.28 -20.14 1.27
N GLU A 276 20.57 -21.17 0.82
CA GLU A 276 21.06 -22.12 -0.19
C GLU A 276 21.02 -21.56 -1.62
N GLN A 277 20.15 -20.59 -1.90
CA GLN A 277 19.99 -19.98 -3.23
C GLN A 277 20.78 -18.67 -3.42
N THR A 278 21.42 -18.17 -2.35
CA THR A 278 22.10 -16.87 -2.36
C THR A 278 23.53 -16.93 -2.90
N LEU A 279 24.16 -18.10 -2.84
CA LEU A 279 25.52 -18.35 -3.34
C LEU A 279 25.53 -18.92 -4.77
#